data_AF-A0AAW9J0W5-F1
#
_entry.id   AF-A0AAW9J0W5-F1
#
_cell.length_a   1.000
_cell.length_b   1.000
_cell.length_c   1.000
_cell.angle_alpha   90.00
_cell.angle_beta   90.00
_cell.angle_gamma   90.00
#
_symmetry.space_group_name_H-M   'P 1'
#
loop_
_entity.id
_entity.type
_entity.pdbx_description
1 polymer ?
#
loop_
_entity_poly.entity_id
_entity_poly.type
_entity_poly.pdbx_seq_one_letter_code
_entity_poly.pdbx_strand_id
1 'polypeptide(L)'
;LLDNEYYFKRDGLYGYYDDGEKFAFFNRAVLEFIRYIDWVPDILHCNDWQTGMIPVLHKLEYIKEEKFKNVKTIFSIHNLFFKGMFDSQVLPELFGYDYEAFNNGTLELYGAMSFLKGGINYSDKVTTVSKSYAEEIKTPEYGEELDGLLRY
;
A
#
# COMPACT_ATOMS: atom_id res chain seq x y z
N LEU A 1 5.13 -19.85 -6.88
CA LEU A 1 4.53 -18.50 -7.01
C LEU A 1 5.15 -17.55 -5.99
N LEU A 2 5.00 -17.78 -4.68
CA LEU A 2 5.52 -16.85 -3.66
C LEU A 2 7.05 -16.71 -3.61
N ASP A 3 7.78 -17.80 -3.87
CA ASP A 3 9.25 -17.79 -3.99
C ASP A 3 9.67 -17.30 -5.38
N ASN A 4 9.53 -16.00 -5.62
CA ASN A 4 9.90 -15.37 -6.88
C ASN A 4 11.36 -14.89 -6.82
N GLU A 5 12.28 -15.75 -7.25
CA GLU A 5 13.72 -15.42 -7.25
C GLU A 5 14.04 -14.18 -8.10
N TYR A 6 13.29 -13.93 -9.19
CA TYR A 6 13.52 -12.75 -10.03
C TYR A 6 13.37 -11.46 -9.22
N TYR A 7 12.37 -11.37 -8.33
CA TYR A 7 12.13 -10.18 -7.51
C TYR A 7 12.97 -10.13 -6.22
N PHE A 8 13.21 -11.29 -5.58
CA PHE A 8 13.72 -11.32 -4.21
C PHE A 8 15.14 -11.86 -4.06
N LYS A 9 15.72 -12.50 -5.08
CA LYS A 9 17.11 -12.98 -5.08
C LYS A 9 18.01 -12.01 -5.83
N ARG A 10 18.17 -10.82 -5.27
CA ARG A 10 18.92 -9.68 -5.84
C ARG A 10 19.99 -9.19 -4.87
N ASP A 11 20.98 -8.49 -5.40
CA ASP A 11 22.10 -7.94 -4.61
C ASP A 11 21.69 -6.78 -3.67
N GLY A 12 20.57 -6.12 -3.95
CA GLY A 12 20.06 -4.98 -3.19
C GLY A 12 18.56 -5.09 -2.91
N LEU A 13 18.08 -4.28 -1.95
CA LEU A 13 16.67 -4.26 -1.54
C LEU A 13 15.81 -3.28 -2.36
N TYR A 14 16.39 -2.18 -2.84
CA TYR A 14 15.69 -1.08 -3.50
C TYR A 14 16.55 -0.48 -4.62
N GLY A 15 15.94 0.40 -5.43
CA GLY A 15 16.59 1.17 -6.49
C GLY A 15 16.58 0.48 -7.85
N TYR A 16 15.78 -0.58 -7.99
CA TYR A 16 15.59 -1.24 -9.28
C TYR A 16 14.48 -0.55 -10.07
N TYR A 17 14.60 -0.56 -11.40
CA TYR A 17 13.63 0.07 -12.30
C TYR A 17 12.22 -0.54 -12.17
N ASP A 18 12.15 -1.78 -11.71
CA ASP A 18 10.94 -2.59 -11.55
C ASP A 18 10.50 -2.70 -10.07
N ASP A 19 10.97 -1.83 -9.18
CA ASP A 19 10.55 -1.85 -7.76
C ASP A 19 9.01 -1.74 -7.62
N GLY A 20 8.36 -0.98 -8.50
CA GLY A 20 6.90 -0.90 -8.56
C GLY A 20 6.25 -2.25 -8.86
N GLU A 21 6.79 -2.98 -9.83
CA GLU A 21 6.34 -4.33 -10.21
C GLU A 21 6.61 -5.35 -9.09
N LYS A 22 7.81 -5.33 -8.52
CA LYS A 22 8.19 -6.17 -7.38
C LYS A 22 7.21 -6.03 -6.22
N PHE A 23 6.93 -4.80 -5.81
CA PHE A 23 6.01 -4.59 -4.69
C PHE A 23 4.56 -4.82 -5.10
N ALA A 24 4.14 -4.50 -6.32
CA ALA A 24 2.81 -4.90 -6.82
C ALA A 24 2.60 -6.41 -6.72
N PHE A 25 3.58 -7.20 -7.17
CA PHE A 25 3.61 -8.64 -7.02
C PHE A 25 3.51 -9.06 -5.55
N PHE A 26 4.34 -8.48 -4.66
CA PHE A 26 4.33 -8.80 -3.23
C PHE A 26 2.96 -8.55 -2.58
N ASN A 27 2.34 -7.39 -2.85
CA ASN A 27 1.04 -7.03 -2.29
C ASN A 27 -0.05 -8.05 -2.70
N ARG A 28 -0.05 -8.45 -3.98
CA ARG A 28 -0.97 -9.47 -4.51
C ARG A 28 -0.70 -10.84 -3.91
N ALA A 29 0.58 -11.24 -3.86
CA ALA A 29 1.05 -12.50 -3.32
C ALA A 29 0.59 -12.73 -1.87
N VAL A 30 0.62 -11.70 -1.01
CA VAL A 30 0.14 -11.80 0.38
C VAL A 30 -1.34 -12.18 0.45
N LEU A 31 -2.18 -11.55 -0.37
CA LEU A 31 -3.62 -11.82 -0.38
C LEU A 31 -3.92 -13.19 -1.03
N GLU A 32 -3.22 -13.56 -2.11
CA GLU A 32 -3.30 -14.91 -2.68
C GLU A 32 -2.88 -15.98 -1.66
N PHE A 33 -1.80 -15.75 -0.90
CA PHE A 33 -1.35 -16.70 0.11
C PHE A 33 -2.44 -17.03 1.13
N ILE A 34 -3.17 -16.00 1.59
CA ILE A 34 -4.31 -16.17 2.51
C ILE A 34 -5.42 -17.01 1.85
N ARG A 35 -5.66 -16.88 0.53
CA ARG A 35 -6.61 -17.77 -0.18
C ARG A 35 -6.19 -19.24 -0.07
N TYR A 36 -4.91 -19.55 -0.20
CA TYR A 36 -4.40 -20.93 -0.29
C TYR A 36 -4.19 -21.65 1.05
N ILE A 37 -4.11 -20.95 2.18
CA ILE A 37 -3.90 -21.58 3.50
C ILE A 37 -5.21 -21.75 4.26
N ASP A 38 -5.25 -22.70 5.21
CA ASP A 38 -6.41 -22.95 6.09
C ASP A 38 -6.46 -22.01 7.30
N TRP A 39 -5.98 -20.78 7.14
CA TRP A 39 -5.97 -19.75 8.16
C TRP A 39 -6.28 -18.39 7.55
N VAL A 40 -7.02 -17.56 8.30
CA VAL A 40 -7.36 -16.20 7.91
C VAL A 40 -7.00 -15.27 9.06
N PRO A 41 -6.20 -14.23 8.82
CA PRO A 41 -5.90 -13.24 9.85
C PRO A 41 -7.11 -12.36 10.15
N ASP A 42 -7.33 -12.01 11.41
CA ASP A 42 -8.27 -10.94 11.76
C ASP A 42 -7.77 -9.57 11.28
N ILE A 43 -6.45 -9.36 11.32
CA ILE A 43 -5.79 -8.10 10.99
C ILE A 43 -4.58 -8.35 10.07
N LEU A 44 -4.52 -7.61 8.97
CA LEU A 44 -3.34 -7.42 8.15
C LEU A 44 -2.65 -6.11 8.50
N HIS A 45 -1.46 -6.21 9.08
CA HIS A 45 -0.65 -5.04 9.42
C HIS A 45 0.36 -4.78 8.30
N CYS A 46 0.11 -3.71 7.56
CA CYS A 46 0.90 -3.22 6.43
C CYS A 46 1.87 -2.13 6.90
N ASN A 47 3.12 -2.18 6.46
CA ASN A 47 4.19 -1.25 6.79
C ASN A 47 4.69 -0.54 5.52
N ASP A 48 4.56 0.79 5.51
CA ASP A 48 5.00 1.70 4.43
C ASP A 48 4.52 1.33 3.01
N TRP A 49 4.97 2.15 2.05
CA TRP A 49 4.58 2.10 0.65
C TRP A 49 4.76 0.71 0.00
N GLN A 50 5.73 -0.08 0.45
CA GLN A 50 5.99 -1.45 -0.02
C GLN A 50 4.77 -2.35 0.13
N THR A 51 3.90 -2.08 1.11
CA THR A 51 2.68 -2.84 1.41
C THR A 51 1.41 -2.00 1.30
N GLY A 52 1.54 -0.76 0.82
CA GLY A 52 0.45 0.20 0.76
C GLY A 52 -0.68 -0.17 -0.21
N MET A 53 -0.43 -1.11 -1.12
CA MET A 53 -1.47 -1.61 -2.02
C MET A 53 -2.29 -2.75 -1.43
N ILE A 54 -1.83 -3.49 -0.40
CA ILE A 54 -2.63 -4.55 0.24
C ILE A 54 -4.00 -4.04 0.70
N PRO A 55 -4.12 -2.90 1.42
CA PRO A 55 -5.42 -2.34 1.79
C PRO A 55 -6.28 -1.95 0.58
N VAL A 56 -5.65 -1.43 -0.48
CA VAL A 56 -6.33 -1.04 -1.72
C VAL A 56 -6.93 -2.28 -2.40
N LEU A 57 -6.11 -3.30 -2.65
CA LEU A 57 -6.53 -4.56 -3.23
C LEU A 57 -7.62 -5.22 -2.39
N HIS A 58 -7.44 -5.24 -1.07
CA HIS A 58 -8.41 -5.79 -0.13
C HIS A 58 -9.79 -5.15 -0.29
N LYS A 59 -9.87 -3.81 -0.26
CA LYS A 59 -11.13 -3.07 -0.34
C LYS A 59 -11.78 -3.12 -1.73
N LEU A 60 -10.99 -3.09 -2.80
CA LEU A 60 -11.53 -3.05 -4.17
C LEU A 60 -11.95 -4.44 -4.68
N GLU A 61 -11.26 -5.50 -4.24
CA GLU A 61 -11.42 -6.84 -4.80
C GLU A 61 -11.72 -7.90 -3.74
N TYR A 62 -10.78 -8.14 -2.81
CA TYR A 62 -10.83 -9.35 -1.97
C TYR A 62 -11.98 -9.33 -0.95
N ILE A 63 -12.41 -8.15 -0.47
CA ILE A 63 -13.52 -8.04 0.50
C ILE A 63 -14.84 -8.64 0.00
N LYS A 64 -14.98 -8.86 -1.32
CA LYS A 64 -16.13 -9.52 -1.94
C LYS A 64 -16.17 -11.02 -1.66
N GLU A 65 -15.04 -11.62 -1.31
CA GLU A 65 -14.93 -13.02 -0.92
C GLU A 65 -15.24 -13.20 0.57
N GLU A 66 -16.04 -14.22 0.90
CA GLU A 66 -16.44 -14.47 2.30
C GLU A 66 -15.23 -14.69 3.22
N LYS A 67 -14.14 -15.27 2.68
CA LYS A 67 -12.89 -15.51 3.40
C LYS A 67 -12.22 -14.22 3.90
N PHE A 68 -12.38 -13.09 3.18
CA PHE A 68 -11.72 -11.82 3.50
C PHE A 68 -12.64 -10.80 4.16
N LYS A 69 -13.95 -11.01 4.11
CA LYS A 69 -14.97 -10.04 4.52
C LYS A 69 -14.77 -9.41 5.90
N ASN A 70 -14.24 -10.18 6.85
CA ASN A 70 -14.00 -9.72 8.22
C ASN A 70 -12.55 -9.27 8.50
N VAL A 71 -11.65 -9.45 7.54
CA VAL A 71 -10.23 -9.05 7.66
C VAL A 71 -10.15 -7.53 7.71
N LYS A 72 -9.43 -7.00 8.70
CA LYS A 72 -9.14 -5.57 8.85
C LYS A 72 -7.71 -5.25 8.47
N THR A 73 -7.47 -4.01 8.07
CA THR A 73 -6.12 -3.54 7.71
C THR A 73 -5.65 -2.41 8.62
N ILE A 74 -4.40 -2.53 9.10
CA ILE A 74 -3.69 -1.46 9.80
C ILE A 74 -2.50 -1.06 8.93
N PHE A 75 -2.25 0.24 8.79
CA PHE A 75 -1.11 0.76 8.05
C PHE A 75 -0.19 1.56 8.96
N SER A 76 1.10 1.21 8.99
CA SER A 76 2.14 1.97 9.70
C SER A 76 3.01 2.76 8.75
N ILE A 77 3.08 4.06 9.02
CA ILE A 77 3.98 4.99 8.34
C ILE A 77 5.27 5.07 9.16
N HIS A 78 6.43 4.85 8.54
CA HIS A 78 7.73 5.10 9.20
C HIS A 78 8.40 6.36 8.66
N ASN A 79 8.16 6.71 7.40
CA ASN A 79 8.73 7.91 6.80
C ASN A 79 7.91 8.40 5.59
N LEU A 80 7.26 9.55 5.73
CA LEU A 80 6.50 10.18 4.64
C LEU A 80 7.33 10.65 3.45
N PHE A 81 8.66 10.76 3.59
CA PHE A 81 9.52 11.09 2.46
C PHE A 81 9.44 10.02 1.36
N PHE A 82 9.35 8.73 1.75
CA PHE A 82 9.28 7.59 0.82
C PHE A 82 7.83 7.20 0.51
N LYS A 83 7.28 7.78 -0.57
CA LYS A 83 5.85 7.68 -0.91
C LYS A 83 5.49 6.55 -1.88
N GLY A 84 6.49 5.84 -2.41
CA GLY A 84 6.30 4.83 -3.47
C GLY A 84 5.61 5.44 -4.69
N MET A 85 6.28 6.41 -5.33
CA MET A 85 5.74 7.17 -6.46
C MET A 85 6.00 6.44 -7.78
N PHE A 86 4.96 6.17 -8.55
CA PHE A 86 5.03 5.46 -9.83
C PHE A 86 4.13 6.11 -10.89
N ASP A 87 4.33 5.79 -12.17
CA ASP A 87 3.41 6.24 -13.22
C ASP A 87 2.02 5.64 -13.02
N SER A 88 0.97 6.38 -13.38
CA SER A 88 -0.42 5.89 -13.39
C SER A 88 -0.63 4.57 -14.17
N GLN A 89 0.17 4.27 -15.20
CA GLN A 89 0.07 3.02 -15.99
C GLN A 89 0.23 1.77 -15.13
N VAL A 90 0.84 1.86 -13.94
CA VAL A 90 0.97 0.70 -13.03
C VAL A 90 -0.38 0.12 -12.62
N LEU A 91 -1.46 0.91 -12.59
CA LEU A 91 -2.80 0.41 -12.25
C LEU A 91 -3.30 -0.65 -13.23
N PRO A 92 -3.44 -0.35 -14.53
CA PRO A 92 -3.85 -1.37 -15.48
C PRO A 92 -2.77 -2.43 -15.72
N GLU A 93 -1.49 -2.04 -15.79
CA GLU A 93 -0.41 -2.97 -16.16
C GLU A 93 -0.10 -4.00 -15.08
N LEU A 94 -0.06 -3.57 -13.80
CA LEU A 94 0.39 -4.43 -12.70
C LEU A 94 -0.77 -4.95 -11.85
N PHE A 95 -1.84 -4.16 -11.70
CA PHE A 95 -2.96 -4.51 -10.84
C PHE A 95 -4.22 -4.93 -11.59
N GLY A 96 -4.29 -4.68 -12.90
CA GLY A 96 -5.47 -4.97 -13.71
C GLY A 96 -6.67 -4.09 -13.38
N TYR A 97 -6.44 -2.89 -12.84
CA TYR A 97 -7.50 -1.93 -12.50
C TYR A 97 -7.59 -0.78 -13.50
N ASP A 98 -8.77 -0.18 -13.58
CA ASP A 98 -8.93 1.08 -14.28
C ASP A 98 -8.33 2.25 -13.47
N TYR A 99 -8.46 3.45 -14.03
CA TYR A 99 -7.91 4.67 -13.43
C TYR A 99 -8.84 5.31 -12.40
N GLU A 100 -9.97 4.70 -11.99
CA GLU A 100 -10.94 5.37 -11.12
C GLU A 100 -10.32 5.84 -9.80
N ALA A 101 -9.57 4.96 -9.12
CA ALA A 101 -8.89 5.27 -7.86
C ALA A 101 -7.75 6.30 -8.00
N PHE A 102 -7.17 6.42 -9.19
CA PHE A 102 -6.23 7.49 -9.50
C PHE A 102 -6.99 8.81 -9.73
N ASN A 103 -7.97 8.81 -10.64
CA ASN A 103 -8.72 9.99 -11.08
C ASN A 103 -9.55 10.64 -9.97
N ASN A 104 -10.03 9.86 -9.00
CA ASN A 104 -10.76 10.38 -7.85
C ASN A 104 -9.84 10.93 -6.73
N GLY A 105 -8.52 10.91 -6.94
CA GLY A 105 -7.54 11.45 -6.02
C GLY A 105 -7.17 10.54 -4.84
N THR A 106 -7.70 9.32 -4.76
CA THR A 106 -7.39 8.41 -3.63
C THR A 106 -6.00 7.79 -3.73
N LEU A 107 -5.48 7.57 -4.95
CA LEU A 107 -4.12 7.05 -5.18
C LEU A 107 -3.18 8.05 -5.86
N GLU A 108 -3.73 9.10 -6.49
CA GLU A 108 -2.95 10.14 -7.15
C GLU A 108 -2.24 11.06 -6.16
N LEU A 109 -1.00 11.44 -6.45
CA LEU A 109 -0.24 12.46 -5.75
C LEU A 109 0.71 13.14 -6.75
N TYR A 110 0.48 14.41 -7.05
CA TYR A 110 1.28 15.22 -8.00
C TYR A 110 1.40 14.61 -9.40
N GLY A 111 0.32 14.05 -9.93
CA GLY A 111 0.24 13.44 -11.25
C GLY A 111 0.82 12.02 -11.32
N ALA A 112 1.27 11.47 -10.19
CA ALA A 112 1.80 10.12 -10.08
C ALA A 112 0.97 9.28 -9.10
N MET A 113 1.09 7.96 -9.19
CA MET A 113 0.52 7.03 -8.22
C MET A 113 1.38 6.97 -6.96
N SER A 114 0.78 7.06 -5.77
CA SER A 114 1.45 6.82 -4.49
C SER A 114 0.89 5.60 -3.79
N PHE A 115 1.73 4.57 -3.63
CA PHE A 115 1.35 3.39 -2.85
C PHE A 115 1.18 3.72 -1.37
N LEU A 116 1.99 4.65 -0.82
CA LEU A 116 1.84 5.12 0.55
C LEU A 116 0.46 5.76 0.77
N LYS A 117 0.04 6.64 -0.15
CA LYS A 117 -1.28 7.30 -0.08
C LYS A 117 -2.42 6.28 -0.18
N GLY A 118 -2.27 5.23 -0.99
CA GLY A 118 -3.20 4.10 -1.01
C GLY A 118 -3.32 3.40 0.34
N GLY A 119 -2.18 3.13 0.99
CA GLY A 119 -2.15 2.56 2.33
C GLY A 119 -2.86 3.43 3.37
N ILE A 120 -2.68 4.75 3.29
CA ILE A 120 -3.36 5.72 4.17
C ILE A 120 -4.86 5.73 3.94
N ASN A 121 -5.31 5.83 2.68
CA ASN A 121 -6.72 6.05 2.35
C ASN A 121 -7.60 4.80 2.48
N TYR A 122 -7.05 3.60 2.25
CA TYR A 122 -7.83 2.37 2.21
C TYR A 122 -7.74 1.50 3.48
N SER A 123 -6.89 1.87 4.43
CA SER A 123 -6.74 1.10 5.68
C SER A 123 -7.84 1.41 6.69
N ASP A 124 -8.24 0.41 7.47
CA ASP A 124 -9.20 0.62 8.57
C ASP A 124 -8.59 1.46 9.70
N LYS A 125 -7.26 1.42 9.87
CA LYS A 125 -6.54 2.28 10.81
C LYS A 125 -5.14 2.63 10.32
N VAL A 126 -4.72 3.87 10.54
CA VAL A 126 -3.35 4.34 10.31
C VAL A 126 -2.66 4.55 11.66
N THR A 127 -1.41 4.15 11.76
CA THR A 127 -0.54 4.36 12.93
C THR A 127 0.86 4.75 12.48
N THR A 128 1.71 5.12 13.42
CA THR A 128 3.10 5.45 13.15
C THR A 128 4.00 5.13 14.34
N VAL A 129 5.30 5.38 14.19
CA VAL A 129 6.38 4.91 15.07
C VAL A 129 6.40 5.57 16.44
N SER A 130 5.81 6.75 16.59
CA SER A 130 5.75 7.45 17.88
C SER A 130 4.61 8.46 17.96
N LYS A 131 4.27 8.88 19.18
CA LYS A 131 3.27 9.93 19.42
C LYS A 131 3.74 11.30 18.92
N SER A 132 5.03 11.63 19.06
CA SER A 132 5.55 12.92 18.57
C SER A 132 5.49 12.96 17.06
N TYR A 133 5.92 11.89 16.40
CA TYR A 133 5.92 11.80 14.95
C TYR A 133 4.49 11.85 14.40
N ALA A 134 3.52 11.25 15.08
CA ALA A 134 2.10 11.36 14.72
C ALA A 134 1.59 12.81 14.70
N GLU A 135 2.12 13.70 15.52
CA GLU A 135 1.76 15.12 15.52
C GLU A 135 2.60 15.92 14.51
N GLU A 136 3.88 15.58 14.36
CA GLU A 136 4.78 16.21 13.37
C GLU A 136 4.21 16.06 11.95
N ILE A 137 3.84 14.85 11.55
CA ILE A 137 3.35 14.55 10.20
C ILE A 137 1.99 15.17 9.85
N LYS A 138 1.31 15.78 10.82
CA LYS A 138 0.08 16.55 10.58
C LYS A 138 0.37 18.00 10.24
N THR A 139 1.62 18.45 10.30
CA THR A 139 2.03 19.81 9.96
C THR A 139 2.45 19.90 8.49
N PRO A 140 2.31 21.06 7.82
CA PRO A 140 2.78 21.20 6.44
C PRO A 140 4.30 20.96 6.29
N GLU A 141 5.08 21.34 7.31
CA GLU A 141 6.55 21.22 7.33
C GLU A 141 7.05 19.77 7.26
N TYR A 142 6.37 18.85 7.97
CA TYR A 142 6.81 17.45 8.10
C TYR A 142 5.84 16.43 7.51
N GLY A 143 4.65 16.87 7.12
CA GLY A 143 3.62 16.02 6.56
C GLY A 143 3.77 15.74 5.07
N GLU A 144 4.80 16.31 4.43
CA GLU A 144 5.22 15.91 3.08
C GLU A 144 4.06 15.93 2.08
N GLU A 145 3.19 16.94 2.20
CA GLU A 145 2.00 17.18 1.36
C GLU A 145 0.89 16.13 1.53
N LEU A 146 1.02 15.27 2.54
CA LEU A 146 0.03 14.30 2.99
C LEU A 146 -0.60 14.71 4.34
N ASP A 147 -0.17 15.84 4.92
CA ASP A 147 -0.66 16.38 6.20
C ASP A 147 -2.19 16.53 6.21
N GLY A 148 -2.77 16.97 5.09
CA GLY A 148 -4.23 17.10 4.94
C GLY A 148 -4.99 15.79 5.13
N LEU A 149 -4.40 14.64 4.78
CA LEU A 149 -5.00 13.30 4.96
C LEU A 149 -4.88 12.80 6.40
N LEU A 150 -3.95 13.36 7.18
CA LEU A 150 -3.58 12.89 8.51
C LEU A 150 -4.21 13.74 9.64
N ARG A 151 -4.88 14.84 9.28
CA ARG A 151 -5.68 15.68 10.18
C ARG A 151 -7.11 15.15 10.26
N TYR A 152 -7.34 14.17 11.12
CA TYR A 152 -8.67 13.70 11.50
C TYR A 152 -8.87 13.76 13.02
#